data_AF-A0A952IHK9-F1
#
_entry.id   AF-A0A952IHK9-F1
#
_cell.length_a   1.000
_cell.length_b   1.000
_cell.length_c   1.000
_cell.angle_alpha   90.00
_cell.angle_beta   90.00
_cell.angle_gamma   90.00
#
_symmetry.space_group_name_H-M   'P 1'
#
loop_
_entity.id
_entity.type
_entity.pdbx_description
1 polymer ?
#
loop_
_entity_poly.entity_id
_entity_poly.type
_entity_poly.pdbx_seq_one_letter_code
_entity_poly.pdbx_strand_id
1 'polypeptide(L)' 'MKNLTEQSRKKVKQHIREKAISRAKTRIYLHGKRPEEYEAEILEAIVKEEEDKIKSDYKNKSIVMLLAALGLSFWT' A
#
# COMPACT_ATOMS: atom_id res chain seq x y z
N MET A 1 -21.25 -17.82 3.97
CA MET A 1 -19.80 -17.65 3.71
C MET A 1 -19.43 -16.37 2.95
N LYS A 2 -20.20 -15.89 1.95
CA LYS A 2 -19.87 -14.67 1.15
C LYS A 2 -19.55 -13.43 2.01
N ASN A 3 -20.30 -13.20 3.11
CA ASN A 3 -20.16 -12.01 3.95
C ASN A 3 -18.81 -11.87 4.71
N LEU A 4 -18.20 -12.99 5.14
CA LEU A 4 -16.95 -12.97 5.91
C LEU A 4 -15.74 -12.58 5.03
N THR A 5 -15.74 -13.07 3.79
CA THR A 5 -14.68 -12.77 2.82
C THR A 5 -14.71 -11.31 2.37
N GLU A 6 -15.90 -10.72 2.22
CA GLU A 6 -16.07 -9.30 1.88
C GLU A 6 -15.63 -8.38 3.02
N GLN A 7 -15.98 -8.71 4.28
CA GLN A 7 -15.53 -7.94 5.44
C GLN A 7 -14.00 -7.96 5.57
N SER A 8 -13.38 -9.11 5.35
CA SER A 8 -11.91 -9.24 5.39
C SER A 8 -11.24 -8.45 4.27
N ARG A 9 -11.76 -8.53 3.03
CA ARG A 9 -11.30 -7.70 1.92
C ARG A 9 -11.41 -6.21 2.21
N LYS A 10 -12.53 -5.78 2.78
CA LYS A 10 -12.75 -4.38 3.17
C LYS A 10 -11.73 -3.91 4.21
N LYS A 11 -11.49 -4.70 5.25
CA LYS A 11 -10.47 -4.41 6.28
C LYS A 11 -9.08 -4.27 5.68
N VAL A 12 -8.69 -5.18 4.79
CA VAL A 12 -7.37 -5.10 4.11
C VAL A 12 -7.28 -3.84 3.25
N LYS A 13 -8.30 -3.55 2.44
CA LYS A 13 -8.34 -2.32 1.62
C LYS A 13 -8.23 -1.06 2.47
N GLN A 14 -8.97 -1.01 3.59
CA GLN A 14 -8.93 0.11 4.51
C GLN A 14 -7.54 0.28 5.15
N HIS A 15 -6.92 -0.81 5.58
CA HIS A 15 -5.56 -0.76 6.13
C HIS A 15 -4.52 -0.29 5.10
N ILE A 16 -4.64 -0.73 3.84
CA ILE A 16 -3.79 -0.24 2.74
C ILE A 16 -3.98 1.26 2.54
N ARG A 17 -5.24 1.73 2.54
CA ARG A 17 -5.57 3.15 2.40
C ARG A 17 -4.98 4.00 3.54
N GLU A 18 -5.18 3.59 4.79
CA GLU A 18 -4.64 4.30 5.97
C GLU A 18 -3.11 4.38 5.91
N LYS A 19 -2.45 3.29 5.53
CA LYS A 19 -1.00 3.25 5.34
C LYS A 19 -0.55 4.15 4.18
N ALA A 20 -1.29 4.19 3.07
CA ALA A 20 -1.01 5.04 1.93
C ALA A 20 -1.13 6.53 2.30
N ILE A 21 -2.17 6.91 3.06
CA ILE A 21 -2.33 8.27 3.60
C ILE A 21 -1.13 8.66 4.47
N SER A 22 -0.68 7.75 5.34
CA SER A 22 0.50 7.98 6.18
C SER A 22 1.77 8.21 5.34
N ARG A 23 2.04 7.34 4.36
CA ARG A 23 3.19 7.49 3.44
C ARG A 23 3.10 8.77 2.61
N ALA A 24 1.93 9.11 2.10
CA ALA A 24 1.69 10.32 1.34
C ALA A 24 1.99 11.57 2.18
N LYS A 25 1.53 11.61 3.44
CA LYS A 25 1.87 12.70 4.37
C LYS A 25 3.37 12.81 4.59
N THR A 26 4.04 11.70 4.90
CA THR A 26 5.51 11.68 5.05
C THR A 26 6.21 12.22 3.80
N ARG A 27 5.81 11.77 2.60
CA ARG A 27 6.37 12.21 1.33
C ARG A 27 6.17 13.72 1.12
N ILE A 28 4.98 14.22 1.37
CA ILE A 28 4.65 15.65 1.28
C ILE A 28 5.55 16.47 2.22
N TYR A 29 5.69 16.06 3.48
CA TYR A 29 6.56 16.74 4.45
C TYR A 29 8.05 16.68 4.06
N LEU A 30 8.53 15.57 3.52
CA LEU A 30 9.91 15.45 3.03
C LEU A 30 10.21 16.39 1.86
N HIS A 31 9.19 16.82 1.12
CA HIS A 31 9.31 17.85 0.09
C HIS A 31 9.13 19.29 0.61
N GLY A 32 9.09 19.49 1.94
CA GLY A 32 8.91 20.81 2.54
C GLY A 32 7.53 21.40 2.34
N LYS A 33 6.53 20.56 2.08
CA LYS A 33 5.12 20.94 1.88
C LYS A 33 4.25 20.35 2.98
N ARG A 34 3.05 20.89 3.14
CA ARG A 34 2.01 20.36 4.02
C ARG A 34 0.81 19.85 3.21
N PRO A 35 0.08 18.83 3.66
CA PRO A 35 -1.07 18.31 2.93
C PRO A 35 -2.13 19.37 2.61
N GLU A 36 -2.30 20.36 3.48
CA GLU A 36 -3.30 21.42 3.34
C GLU A 36 -2.94 22.42 2.21
N GLU A 37 -1.72 22.34 1.65
CA GLU A 37 -1.28 23.15 0.51
C GLU A 37 -1.70 22.55 -0.85
N TYR A 38 -2.32 21.37 -0.87
CA TYR A 38 -2.74 20.69 -2.09
C TYR A 38 -4.26 20.64 -2.21
N GLU A 39 -4.74 20.70 -3.45
CA GLU A 39 -6.14 20.40 -3.78
C GLU A 39 -6.47 18.93 -3.48
N ALA A 40 -7.73 18.67 -3.15
CA ALA A 40 -8.19 17.33 -2.77
C ALA A 40 -7.92 16.27 -3.84
N GLU A 41 -8.04 16.64 -5.12
CA GLU A 41 -7.81 15.72 -6.24
C GLU A 41 -6.33 15.34 -6.38
N ILE A 42 -5.42 16.29 -6.11
CA ILE A 42 -3.98 16.04 -6.08
C ILE A 42 -3.60 15.18 -4.89
N LEU A 43 -4.15 15.45 -3.71
CA LEU A 43 -3.96 14.59 -2.53
C LEU A 43 -4.44 13.17 -2.81
N GLU A 44 -5.59 13.00 -3.46
CA GLU A 44 -6.11 11.68 -3.82
C GLU A 44 -5.16 10.97 -4.78
N ALA A 45 -4.62 11.65 -5.79
CA ALA A 45 -3.65 11.08 -6.72
C ALA A 45 -2.35 10.63 -5.99
N ILE A 46 -1.83 11.45 -5.08
CA ILE A 46 -0.65 11.12 -4.25
C ILE A 46 -0.92 9.88 -3.39
N VAL A 47 -2.06 9.84 -2.70
CA VAL A 47 -2.41 8.68 -1.85
C VAL A 47 -2.63 7.44 -2.72
N LYS A 48 -3.27 7.59 -3.89
CA LYS A 48 -3.52 6.48 -4.81
C LYS A 48 -2.22 5.84 -5.29
N GLU A 49 -1.24 6.66 -5.65
CA GLU A 49 0.09 6.20 -6.03
C GLU A 49 0.76 5.41 -4.89
N GLU A 50 0.66 5.88 -3.64
CA GLU A 50 1.19 5.17 -2.47
C GLU A 50 0.44 3.86 -2.19
N GLU A 51 -0.88 3.80 -2.41
CA GLU A 51 -1.63 2.53 -2.33
C GLU A 51 -1.10 1.51 -3.33
N ASP A 52 -0.87 1.94 -4.57
CA ASP A 52 -0.46 1.06 -5.64
C ASP A 52 0.98 0.55 -5.43
N LYS A 53 1.87 1.39 -4.89
CA LYS A 53 3.17 0.95 -4.37
C LYS A 53 3.03 -0.10 -3.26
N ILE A 54 2.17 0.12 -2.28
CA ILE A 54 1.95 -0.84 -1.17
C ILE A 54 1.40 -2.17 -1.70
N LYS A 55 0.46 -2.14 -2.66
CA LYS A 55 -0.08 -3.36 -3.28
C LYS A 55 1.00 -4.11 -4.06
N SER A 56 1.83 -3.38 -4.81
CA SER A 56 2.98 -3.95 -5.52
C SER A 56 3.97 -4.59 -4.55
N ASP A 57 4.32 -3.91 -3.45
CA ASP A 57 5.21 -4.43 -2.41
C ASP A 57 4.67 -5.74 -1.82
N TYR A 58 3.37 -5.81 -1.51
CA TYR A 58 2.76 -7.03 -0.99
C TYR A 58 2.74 -8.16 -2.02
N LYS A 59 2.45 -7.84 -3.29
CA LYS A 59 2.53 -8.83 -4.37
C LYS A 59 3.94 -9.40 -4.48
N ASN A 60 4.96 -8.54 -4.54
CA ASN A 60 6.35 -8.95 -4.65
C ASN A 60 6.80 -9.80 -3.45
N LYS A 61 6.49 -9.35 -2.23
CA LYS A 61 6.81 -10.11 -1.01
C LYS A 61 6.08 -11.45 -0.95
N SER A 62 4.83 -11.52 -1.42
CA SER A 62 4.09 -12.78 -1.46
C SER A 62 4.69 -13.77 -2.46
N ILE A 63 5.19 -13.29 -3.60
CA ILE A 63 5.92 -14.11 -4.58
C ILE A 63 7.22 -14.63 -3.97
N VAL A 64 8.02 -13.76 -3.35
CA VAL A 64 9.26 -14.17 -2.67
C VAL A 64 8.98 -15.20 -1.57
N MET A 65 7.93 -14.99 -0.77
CA MET A 65 7.50 -15.94 0.26
C MET A 65 7.09 -17.29 -0.33
N LEU A 66 6.36 -17.29 -1.45
CA LEU A 66 5.99 -18.52 -2.15
C LEU A 66 7.21 -19.26 -2.68
N LEU A 67 8.14 -18.55 -3.32
CA LEU A 67 9.38 -19.14 -3.84
C LEU A 67 10.23 -19.76 -2.71
N ALA A 68 10.37 -19.06 -1.58
CA ALA A 68 11.05 -19.58 -0.40
C ALA A 68 10.36 -20.83 0.17
N ALA A 69 9.02 -20.86 0.23
CA ALA A 69 8.26 -22.02 0.67
C ALA A 69 8.42 -23.23 -0.28
N LEU A 70 8.67 -22.98 -1.56
CA LEU A 70 8.99 -24.02 -2.56
C LEU A 70 10.46 -24.46 -2.53
N GLY A 71 11.27 -23.95 -1.59
CA GLY A 71 12.69 -24.30 -1.47
C GLY A 71 13.58 -23.63 -2.51
N LEU A 72 13.06 -22.65 -3.25
CA LEU A 72 13.85 -21.87 -4.21
C LEU A 72 14.58 -20.77 -3.44
N SER A 73 15.85 -21.02 -3.11
CA SER A 73 16.76 -20.01 -2.57
C SER A 73 17.41 -19.24 -3.71
N PHE A 74 17.13 -17.94 -3.82
CA PHE A 74 17.88 -17.02 -4.70
C PHE A 74 19.13 -16.46 -4.03
N TRP A 75 19.64 -17.12 -2.98
CA TRP A 75 20.90 -16.79 -2.33
C TRP A 75 22.01 -17.72 -2.84
N THR A 76 22.53 -17.35 -4.01
CA THR A 76 23.86 -17.70 -4.57
C THR A 76 24.48 -16.41 -5.07
#